data_AF-A0A962TR91-F1
#
_entry.id   AF-A0A962TR91-F1
#
_cell.length_a   1.000
_cell.length_b   1.000
_cell.length_c   1.000
_cell.angle_alpha   90.00
_cell.angle_beta   90.00
_cell.angle_gamma   90.00
#
_symmetry.space_group_name_H-M   'P 1'
#
loop_
_entity.id
_entity.type
_entity.pdbx_description
1 polymer ?
#
loop_
_entity_poly.entity_id
_entity_poly.type
_entity_poly.pdbx_seq_one_letter_code
_entity_poly.pdbx_strand_id
1 'polypeptide(L)'
;MNDSRSSLTLRQLLGGLYLIGMISLTASVIAFLQQRLTDYFHQALVENGRTIAQRLAEDGRLSIIQGTSEPIRPRLETVMNYPNVTGIVLATAQGKILLALGPQATPPHSVSATDPSTGPTHKVEDTDALTIIAPVFDQGTPSGIDP
;
A
#
# COMPACT_ATOMS: atom_id res chain seq x y z
N MET A 1 29.34 -63.80 4.65
CA MET A 1 28.85 -62.88 3.60
C MET A 1 27.69 -62.06 4.15
N ASN A 2 27.97 -60.97 4.88
CA ASN A 2 26.93 -60.09 5.43
C ASN A 2 27.19 -58.59 5.15
N ASP A 3 28.25 -58.26 4.41
CA ASP A 3 28.74 -56.88 4.24
C ASP A 3 27.95 -56.05 3.21
N SER A 4 27.13 -56.68 2.37
CA SER A 4 26.39 -55.99 1.31
C SER A 4 25.12 -55.26 1.79
N ARG A 5 24.62 -55.55 3.00
CA ARG A 5 23.40 -54.91 3.55
C ARG A 5 23.67 -53.61 4.32
N SER A 6 24.84 -53.49 4.95
CA SER A 6 25.23 -52.29 5.71
C SER A 6 25.60 -51.10 4.81
N SER A 7 26.18 -51.34 3.64
CA SER A 7 26.52 -50.27 2.69
C SER A 7 25.28 -49.66 2.01
N LEU A 8 24.25 -50.47 1.75
CA LEU A 8 22.97 -50.03 1.17
C LEU A 8 22.18 -49.15 2.14
N THR A 9 22.11 -49.55 3.42
CA THR A 9 21.42 -48.80 4.48
C THR A 9 22.14 -47.50 4.83
N LEU A 10 23.48 -47.48 4.85
CA LEU A 10 24.26 -46.26 5.05
C LEU A 10 24.08 -45.27 3.88
N ARG A 11 24.11 -45.75 2.62
CA ARG A 11 23.85 -44.90 1.45
C ARG A 11 22.43 -44.35 1.45
N GLN A 12 21.43 -45.11 1.87
CA GLN A 12 20.05 -44.63 2.02
C GLN A 12 19.92 -43.58 3.13
N LEU A 13 20.62 -43.77 4.26
CA LEU A 13 20.63 -42.79 5.35
C LEU A 13 21.29 -41.47 4.90
N LEU A 14 22.46 -41.53 4.26
CA LEU A 14 23.12 -40.35 3.71
C LEU A 14 22.30 -39.67 2.61
N GLY A 15 21.70 -40.45 1.69
CA GLY A 15 20.85 -39.91 0.63
C GLY A 15 19.58 -39.25 1.16
N GLY A 16 18.95 -39.83 2.19
CA GLY A 16 17.79 -39.25 2.87
C GLY A 16 18.14 -37.97 3.61
N LEU A 17 19.24 -37.96 4.36
CA LEU A 17 19.72 -36.76 5.07
C LEU A 17 20.06 -35.63 4.08
N TYR A 18 20.67 -35.97 2.95
CA TYR A 18 20.96 -35.03 1.87
C TYR A 18 19.69 -34.43 1.26
N LEU A 19 18.68 -35.27 0.96
CA LEU A 19 17.39 -34.79 0.44
C LEU A 19 16.68 -33.87 1.43
N ILE A 20 16.64 -34.24 2.72
CA ILE A 20 16.03 -33.40 3.76
C ILE A 20 16.78 -32.06 3.87
N GLY A 21 18.11 -32.09 3.82
CA GLY A 21 18.93 -30.87 3.80
C GLY A 21 18.63 -29.97 2.61
N MET A 22 18.51 -30.54 1.40
CA MET A 22 18.17 -29.80 0.18
C MET A 22 16.77 -29.19 0.24
N ILE A 23 15.78 -29.95 0.73
CA ILE A 23 14.41 -29.47 0.90
C ILE A 23 14.37 -28.33 1.93
N SER A 24 15.05 -28.50 3.07
CA SER A 24 15.11 -27.48 4.12
C SER A 24 15.80 -26.19 3.65
N LEU A 25 16.90 -26.33 2.89
CA LEU A 25 17.60 -25.20 2.30
C LEU A 25 16.71 -24.47 1.29
N THR A 26 16.05 -25.21 0.40
CA THR A 26 15.18 -24.64 -0.63
C THR A 26 13.97 -23.94 -0.01
N ALA A 27 13.33 -24.55 0.99
CA ALA A 27 12.24 -23.94 1.75
C ALA A 27 12.68 -22.66 2.46
N SER A 28 13.87 -22.65 3.06
CA SER A 28 14.43 -21.45 3.72
C SER A 28 14.70 -20.33 2.74
N VAL A 29 15.27 -20.64 1.57
CA VAL A 29 15.50 -19.65 0.51
C VAL A 29 14.19 -19.09 -0.02
N ILE A 30 13.18 -19.94 -0.28
CA ILE A 30 11.87 -19.50 -0.75
C ILE A 30 11.21 -18.59 0.28
N ALA A 31 11.18 -18.98 1.56
CA ALA A 31 10.59 -18.18 2.62
C ALA A 31 11.28 -16.82 2.77
N PHE A 32 12.61 -16.79 2.73
CA PHE A 32 13.39 -15.55 2.80
C PHE A 32 13.14 -14.63 1.60
N LEU A 33 13.05 -15.21 0.40
CA LEU A 33 12.78 -14.45 -0.82
C LEU A 33 11.35 -13.89 -0.81
N GLN A 34 10.37 -14.69 -0.40
CA GLN A 34 8.99 -14.25 -0.26
C GLN A 34 8.88 -13.08 0.72
N GLN A 35 9.52 -13.16 1.88
CA GLN A 35 9.47 -12.11 2.89
C GLN A 35 10.09 -10.79 2.36
N ARG A 36 11.26 -10.87 1.73
CA ARG A 36 11.93 -9.72 1.11
C ARG A 36 11.11 -9.07 0.00
N LEU A 37 10.47 -9.90 -0.83
CA LEU A 37 9.63 -9.40 -1.92
C LEU A 37 8.38 -8.72 -1.36
N THR A 38 7.72 -9.32 -0.37
CA THR A 38 6.55 -8.72 0.29
C THR A 38 6.88 -7.35 0.87
N ASP A 39 7.98 -7.24 1.62
CA ASP A 39 8.40 -5.96 2.21
C ASP A 39 8.70 -4.91 1.13
N TYR A 40 9.41 -5.31 0.07
CA TYR A 40 9.76 -4.41 -1.03
C TYR A 40 8.53 -3.95 -1.82
N PHE A 41 7.61 -4.87 -2.15
CA PHE A 41 6.37 -4.53 -2.85
C PHE A 41 5.47 -3.65 -1.99
N HIS A 42 5.37 -3.93 -0.69
CA HIS A 42 4.60 -3.11 0.23
C HIS A 42 5.16 -1.68 0.29
N GLN A 43 6.47 -1.55 0.47
CA GLN A 43 7.12 -0.24 0.53
C GLN A 43 6.98 0.53 -0.79
N ALA A 44 7.17 -0.13 -1.93
CA ALA A 44 6.98 0.47 -3.25
C ALA A 44 5.53 0.87 -3.50
N LEU A 45 4.56 0.08 -3.05
CA LEU A 45 3.12 0.38 -3.19
C LEU A 45 2.74 1.62 -2.38
N VAL A 46 3.23 1.72 -1.13
CA VAL A 46 3.01 2.88 -0.26
C VAL A 46 3.61 4.15 -0.87
N GLU A 47 4.87 4.09 -1.32
CA GLU A 47 5.55 5.27 -1.87
C GLU A 47 4.92 5.77 -3.17
N ASN A 48 4.56 4.83 -4.06
CA ASN A 48 3.84 5.17 -5.29
C ASN A 48 2.45 5.73 -4.99
N GLY A 49 1.71 5.11 -4.07
CA GLY A 49 0.39 5.58 -3.66
C GLY A 49 0.45 6.97 -3.04
N ARG A 50 1.46 7.26 -2.21
CA ARG A 50 1.71 8.60 -1.62
C ARG A 50 2.01 9.64 -2.70
N THR A 51 2.88 9.32 -3.65
CA THR A 51 3.21 10.21 -4.77
C THR A 51 1.98 10.51 -5.63
N ILE A 52 1.16 9.49 -5.91
CA ILE A 52 -0.10 9.65 -6.65
C ILE A 52 -1.05 10.55 -5.85
N ALA A 53 -1.32 10.21 -4.58
CA ALA A 53 -2.23 10.96 -3.72
C ALA A 53 -1.81 12.43 -3.57
N GLN A 54 -0.51 12.71 -3.44
CA GLN A 54 0.01 14.07 -3.34
C GLN A 54 -0.20 14.86 -4.65
N ARG A 55 0.04 14.25 -5.81
CA ARG A 55 -0.24 14.90 -7.11
C ARG A 55 -1.73 15.17 -7.28
N LEU A 56 -2.59 14.21 -6.92
CA LEU A 56 -4.04 14.41 -6.94
C LEU A 56 -4.49 15.51 -5.99
N ALA A 57 -3.85 15.65 -4.82
CA ALA A 57 -4.12 16.72 -3.87
C ALA A 57 -3.75 18.10 -4.44
N GLU A 58 -2.59 18.21 -5.08
CA GLU A 58 -2.16 19.44 -5.76
C GLU A 58 -3.09 19.83 -6.91
N ASP A 59 -3.46 18.86 -7.74
CA ASP A 59 -4.38 19.07 -8.87
C ASP A 59 -5.82 19.35 -8.39
N GLY A 60 -6.21 18.74 -7.27
CA GLY A 60 -7.56 18.79 -6.71
C GLY A 60 -7.85 20.06 -5.94
N ARG A 61 -6.82 20.86 -5.68
CA ARG A 61 -6.93 22.12 -4.93
C ARG A 61 -7.97 23.06 -5.54
N LEU A 62 -7.93 23.27 -6.86
CA LEU A 62 -8.89 24.14 -7.52
C LEU A 62 -10.32 23.59 -7.42
N SER A 63 -10.48 22.28 -7.57
CA SER A 63 -11.77 21.59 -7.43
C SER A 63 -12.36 21.69 -6.02
N ILE A 64 -11.52 21.60 -4.99
CA ILE A 64 -11.97 21.75 -3.59
C ILE A 64 -12.35 23.21 -3.31
N ILE A 65 -11.54 24.18 -3.74
CA ILE A 65 -11.83 25.62 -3.57
C ILE A 65 -13.15 26.00 -4.27
N GLN A 66 -13.36 25.50 -5.48
CA GLN A 66 -14.58 25.78 -6.25
C GLN A 66 -15.77 24.90 -5.81
N GLY A 67 -15.55 23.93 -4.92
CA GLY A 67 -16.58 22.98 -4.48
C GLY A 67 -17.14 22.10 -5.60
N THR A 68 -16.37 21.88 -6.67
CA THR A 68 -16.78 21.09 -7.85
C THR A 68 -15.69 20.13 -8.28
N SER A 69 -16.08 18.89 -8.59
CA SER A 69 -15.17 17.86 -9.10
C SER A 69 -14.91 17.97 -10.61
N GLU A 70 -15.64 18.82 -11.33
CA GLU A 70 -15.61 18.87 -12.80
C GLU A 70 -14.20 19.09 -13.39
N PRO A 71 -13.36 20.00 -12.84
CA PRO A 71 -12.02 20.25 -13.37
C PRO A 71 -11.05 19.06 -13.24
N ILE A 72 -11.19 18.24 -12.19
CA ILE A 72 -10.26 17.14 -11.90
C ILE A 72 -10.79 15.77 -12.35
N ARG A 73 -12.09 15.65 -12.63
CA ARG A 73 -12.75 14.38 -12.98
C ARG A 73 -12.01 13.56 -14.05
N PRO A 74 -11.58 14.12 -15.21
CA PRO A 74 -10.87 13.34 -16.23
C PRO A 74 -9.54 12.76 -15.73
N ARG A 75 -8.89 13.48 -14.80
CA ARG A 75 -7.62 13.06 -14.19
C ARG A 75 -7.84 11.97 -13.16
N LEU A 76 -8.91 12.04 -12.36
CA LEU A 76 -9.29 10.98 -11.43
C LEU A 76 -9.68 9.70 -12.18
N GLU A 77 -10.43 9.82 -13.28
CA GLU A 77 -10.79 8.69 -14.15
C GLU A 77 -9.54 8.05 -14.78
N THR A 78 -8.52 8.85 -15.13
CA THR A 78 -7.24 8.32 -15.62
C THR A 78 -6.50 7.51 -14.54
N VAL A 79 -6.51 7.99 -13.30
CA VAL A 79 -5.83 7.33 -12.16
C VAL A 79 -6.58 6.06 -11.73
N MET A 80 -7.90 6.02 -11.87
CA MET A 80 -8.71 4.81 -11.65
C MET A 80 -8.36 3.65 -12.60
N ASN A 81 -7.73 3.93 -13.75
CA ASN A 81 -7.28 2.90 -14.68
C ASN A 81 -5.95 2.25 -14.26
N TYR A 82 -5.32 2.72 -13.17
CA TYR A 82 -4.12 2.08 -12.66
C TYR A 82 -4.47 0.77 -11.95
N PRO A 83 -3.71 -0.31 -12.18
CA PRO A 83 -4.06 -1.64 -11.69
C PRO A 83 -4.08 -1.77 -10.16
N ASN A 84 -3.43 -0.84 -9.45
CA ASN A 84 -3.30 -0.84 -8.00
C ASN A 84 -4.25 0.15 -7.30
N VAL A 85 -5.17 0.78 -8.04
CA VAL A 85 -6.13 1.76 -7.50
C VAL A 85 -7.53 1.16 -7.54
N THR A 86 -8.10 0.91 -6.36
CA THR A 86 -9.44 0.31 -6.22
C THR A 86 -10.54 1.33 -5.95
N GLY A 87 -10.16 2.54 -5.51
CA GLY A 87 -11.08 3.64 -5.31
C GLY A 87 -10.38 4.98 -5.07
N ILE A 88 -11.05 6.06 -5.44
CA ILE A 88 -10.62 7.43 -5.18
C ILE A 88 -11.81 8.22 -4.65
N VAL A 89 -11.62 8.97 -3.57
CA VAL A 89 -12.63 9.84 -2.99
C VAL A 89 -12.07 11.26 -2.86
N LEU A 90 -12.80 12.22 -3.40
CA LEU A 90 -12.59 13.64 -3.18
C LEU A 90 -13.65 14.13 -2.20
N ALA A 91 -13.24 14.61 -1.04
CA ALA A 91 -14.15 15.12 -0.02
C ALA A 91 -13.66 16.48 0.52
N THR A 92 -14.60 17.29 0.95
CA THR A 92 -14.34 18.52 1.70
C THR A 92 -13.90 18.21 3.13
N ALA A 93 -13.33 19.20 3.83
CA ALA A 93 -12.97 19.08 5.24
C ALA A 93 -14.17 18.71 6.15
N GLN A 94 -15.39 19.07 5.74
CA GLN A 94 -16.63 18.73 6.45
C GLN A 94 -17.16 17.32 6.11
N GLY A 95 -16.42 16.52 5.36
CA GLY A 95 -16.81 15.17 4.96
C GLY A 95 -17.79 15.09 3.80
N LYS A 96 -18.21 16.23 3.23
CA LYS A 96 -19.03 16.23 2.02
C LYS A 96 -18.21 15.69 0.86
N ILE A 97 -18.65 14.57 0.30
CA ILE A 97 -18.06 13.94 -0.88
C ILE A 97 -18.39 14.79 -2.11
N LEU A 98 -17.35 15.22 -2.82
CA LEU A 98 -17.47 15.91 -4.12
C LEU A 98 -17.43 14.90 -5.26
N LEU A 99 -16.64 13.84 -5.13
CA LEU A 99 -16.58 12.74 -6.09
C LEU A 99 -16.15 11.45 -5.39
N ALA A 100 -16.74 10.33 -5.78
CA ALA A 100 -16.29 8.99 -5.42
C ALA A 100 -16.23 8.13 -6.69
N LEU A 101 -15.10 7.50 -6.94
CA LEU A 101 -14.86 6.65 -8.10
C LEU A 101 -14.32 5.30 -7.64
N GLY A 102 -14.87 4.22 -8.20
CA GLY A 102 -14.44 2.85 -7.94
C GLY A 102 -15.28 2.09 -6.90
N PRO A 103 -15.21 0.74 -6.92
CA PRO A 103 -16.01 -0.14 -6.07
C PRO A 103 -15.64 -0.08 -4.57
N GLN A 104 -14.42 0.37 -4.23
CA GLN A 104 -13.93 0.51 -2.83
C GLN A 104 -13.77 1.98 -2.40
N ALA A 105 -14.46 2.91 -3.06
CA ALA A 105 -14.42 4.33 -2.74
C ALA A 105 -15.04 4.60 -1.35
N THR A 106 -14.22 4.57 -0.30
CA THR A 106 -14.68 4.70 1.09
C THR A 106 -14.51 6.14 1.57
N PRO A 107 -15.55 6.78 2.11
CA PRO A 107 -15.44 8.16 2.57
C PRO A 107 -14.47 8.30 3.75
N PRO A 108 -13.73 9.42 3.84
CA PRO A 108 -12.70 9.62 4.86
C PRO A 108 -13.26 9.69 6.29
N HIS A 109 -14.57 9.94 6.50
CA HIS A 109 -15.18 9.97 7.84
C HIS A 109 -15.43 8.58 8.45
N SER A 110 -15.50 7.54 7.61
CA SER A 110 -15.55 6.14 8.06
C SER A 110 -14.18 5.62 8.50
N VAL A 111 -13.12 6.33 8.11
CA VAL A 111 -11.73 6.04 8.42
C VAL A 111 -11.38 6.92 9.62
N SER A 112 -11.38 6.37 10.85
CA SER A 112 -11.20 7.14 12.09
C SER A 112 -10.02 8.11 11.99
N ALA A 113 -10.32 9.39 11.74
CA ALA A 113 -9.36 10.48 11.70
C ALA A 113 -8.88 10.76 13.13
N THR A 114 -7.94 9.93 13.60
CA THR A 114 -7.21 10.21 14.83
C THR A 114 -5.95 10.94 14.43
N ASP A 115 -5.94 12.23 14.75
CA ASP A 115 -4.80 13.15 14.78
C ASP A 115 -4.41 13.86 13.46
N PRO A 116 -4.78 15.15 13.29
CA PRO A 116 -4.28 16.01 12.21
C PRO A 116 -2.78 16.40 12.36
N SER A 117 -2.08 15.93 13.40
CA SER A 117 -0.67 16.23 13.64
C SER A 117 0.32 15.40 12.80
N THR A 118 -0.11 14.37 12.06
CA THR A 118 0.81 13.42 11.40
C THR A 118 1.02 13.70 9.90
N GLY A 119 1.70 14.80 9.58
CA GLY A 119 2.31 15.04 8.24
C GLY A 119 1.34 15.21 7.05
N PRO A 120 1.88 15.47 5.84
CA PRO A 120 1.10 15.83 4.65
C PRO A 120 0.40 14.65 3.96
N THR A 121 0.40 13.45 4.55
CA THR A 121 -0.28 12.26 4.00
C THR A 121 -0.50 11.24 5.11
N HIS A 122 -1.76 10.88 5.37
CA HIS A 122 -2.14 9.90 6.38
C HIS A 122 -2.45 8.53 5.73
N LYS A 123 -2.01 7.43 6.35
CA LYS A 123 -2.14 6.06 5.85
C LYS A 123 -3.08 5.29 6.76
N VAL A 124 -4.15 4.72 6.23
CA VAL A 124 -4.98 3.73 6.94
C VAL A 124 -4.98 2.41 6.19
N GLU A 125 -4.55 1.37 6.87
CA GLU A 125 -4.40 0.03 6.33
C GLU A 125 -5.54 -0.85 6.84
N ASP A 126 -6.33 -1.37 5.92
CA ASP A 126 -7.30 -2.44 6.17
C ASP A 126 -6.74 -3.76 5.60
N THR A 127 -7.31 -4.88 6.02
CA THR A 127 -6.84 -6.25 5.73
C THR A 127 -6.63 -6.51 4.23
N ASP A 128 -7.43 -5.86 3.38
CA ASP A 128 -7.41 -6.05 1.92
C ASP A 128 -7.06 -4.78 1.12
N ALA A 129 -6.94 -3.62 1.77
CA ALA A 129 -6.80 -2.34 1.07
C ALA A 129 -5.99 -1.31 1.84
N LEU A 130 -5.16 -0.58 1.09
CA LEU A 130 -4.41 0.54 1.61
C LEU A 130 -5.10 1.86 1.23
N THR A 131 -5.61 2.58 2.23
CA THR A 131 -6.19 3.92 2.05
C THR A 131 -5.14 4.99 2.35
N ILE A 132 -4.89 5.86 1.38
CA ILE A 132 -3.97 7.00 1.52
C ILE A 132 -4.77 8.30 1.43
N ILE A 133 -4.70 9.09 2.48
CA ILE A 133 -5.40 10.37 2.60
C ILE A 133 -4.37 11.49 2.46
N ALA A 134 -4.47 12.26 1.38
CA ALA A 134 -3.65 13.45 1.18
C ALA A 134 -4.50 14.71 1.49
N PRO A 135 -4.22 15.44 2.58
CA PRO A 135 -4.88 16.72 2.86
C PRO A 135 -4.51 17.77 1.80
N VAL A 136 -5.50 18.61 1.47
CA VAL A 136 -5.31 19.76 0.58
C VAL A 136 -5.43 21.03 1.41
N PHE A 137 -4.33 21.77 1.51
CA PHE A 137 -4.27 23.04 2.23
C PHE A 137 -4.40 24.20 1.25
N ASP A 138 -5.14 25.23 1.65
CA ASP A 138 -5.08 26.51 0.96
C ASP A 138 -3.73 27.18 1.27
N GLN A 139 -3.07 27.77 0.27
CA GLN A 139 -1.83 28.51 0.51
C GLN A 139 -2.18 29.87 1.11
N GLY A 140 -2.52 29.87 2.40
CA GLY A 140 -3.14 31.02 3.05
C GLY A 140 -3.08 31.03 4.57
N THR A 141 -2.11 30.38 5.21
CA THR A 141 -1.67 30.73 6.58
C THR A 141 -0.24 30.22 6.79
N PRO A 142 0.78 31.08 6.80
CA PRO A 142 2.00 30.76 7.51
C PRO A 142 1.64 30.58 8.99
N SER A 143 1.82 29.38 9.55
CA SER A 143 1.90 29.20 11.00
C SER A 143 3.16 29.90 11.50
N GLY A 144 3.09 31.22 11.61
CA GLY A 144 3.86 31.99 12.55
C GLY A 144 3.02 32.18 13.79
N ILE A 145 3.13 31.26 14.75
CA ILE A 145 2.80 31.54 16.14
C ILE A 145 4.04 31.15 16.94
N ASP A 146 4.91 32.15 17.11
CA ASP A 146 5.79 32.31 18.26
C ASP A 146 5.29 33.61 18.93
N PRO A 147 4.96 33.57 20.22
CA PRO A 147 5.95 33.99 21.21
C PRO A 147 6.12 33.09 22.43
#